data_AF-A0A124GT13-F1
#
_entry.id   AF-A0A124GT13-F1
#
_cell.length_a   1.000
_cell.length_b   1.000
_cell.length_c   1.000
_cell.angle_alpha   90.00
_cell.angle_beta   90.00
_cell.angle_gamma   90.00
#
_symmetry.space_group_name_H-M   'P 1'
#
loop_
_entity.id
_entity.type
_entity.pdbx_description
1 polymer ?
#
loop_
_entity_poly.entity_id
_entity_poly.type
_entity_poly.pdbx_seq_one_letter_code
_entity_poly.pdbx_strand_id
1 'polypeptide(L)'
;MAEFEKQPVDFTLVEPGWHIKQGKWAPAAGRLLERAQLAREWLSQRPEKEIVVVSHGCFLHFLTDDWVNADNLHVTDWANAEVRSFAFVHEDERPVLCETIESRERRGLEPVALTKEQRLKLQQTKLQTWIEWGVILA
;
A
#
# COMPACT_ATOMS: atom_id res chain seq x y z
N MET A 1 -23.25 -10.38 -5.33
CA MET A 1 -22.32 -11.33 -4.72
C MET A 1 -22.57 -12.79 -5.11
N ALA A 2 -23.65 -13.11 -5.84
CA ALA A 2 -23.94 -14.48 -6.32
C ALA A 2 -22.83 -15.09 -7.21
N GLU A 3 -22.04 -14.27 -7.91
CA GLU A 3 -20.96 -14.70 -8.80
C GLU A 3 -19.90 -15.59 -8.12
N PHE A 4 -19.64 -15.37 -6.82
CA PHE A 4 -18.60 -16.07 -6.06
C PHE A 4 -19.17 -17.05 -5.03
N GLU A 5 -20.47 -17.34 -5.04
CA GLU A 5 -21.15 -18.13 -4.00
C GLU A 5 -20.57 -19.55 -3.82
N LYS A 6 -19.99 -20.11 -4.89
CA LYS A 6 -19.35 -21.44 -4.88
C LYS A 6 -17.82 -21.40 -4.80
N GLN A 7 -17.23 -20.21 -4.64
CA GLN A 7 -15.79 -20.02 -4.55
C GLN A 7 -15.38 -19.75 -3.10
N PRO A 8 -14.15 -20.08 -2.69
CA PRO A 8 -13.67 -19.85 -1.34
C PRO A 8 -13.29 -18.37 -1.13
N VAL A 9 -14.24 -17.46 -1.38
CA VAL A 9 -14.03 -16.01 -1.22
C VAL A 9 -14.76 -15.55 0.04
N ASP A 10 -14.00 -15.04 1.00
CA ASP A 10 -14.53 -14.48 2.24
C ASP A 10 -14.79 -12.99 2.08
N PHE A 11 -16.05 -12.59 2.25
CA PHE A 11 -16.48 -11.20 2.19
C PHE A 11 -16.91 -10.64 3.54
N THR A 12 -16.69 -11.35 4.65
CA THR A 12 -17.12 -10.94 5.99
C THR A 12 -16.57 -9.58 6.42
N LEU A 13 -15.42 -9.17 5.88
CA LEU A 13 -14.79 -7.87 6.15
C LEU A 13 -15.21 -6.76 5.17
N VAL A 14 -16.08 -7.06 4.19
CA VAL A 14 -16.58 -6.06 3.24
C VAL A 14 -17.79 -5.34 3.85
N GLU A 15 -17.50 -4.22 4.50
CA GLU A 15 -18.52 -3.38 5.15
C GLU A 15 -19.51 -2.77 4.14
N PRO A 16 -20.81 -2.64 4.48
CA PRO A 16 -21.75 -1.88 3.66
C PRO A 16 -21.26 -0.45 3.40
N GLY A 17 -21.36 0.00 2.15
CA GLY A 17 -20.93 1.35 1.76
C GLY A 17 -19.41 1.51 1.55
N TRP A 18 -18.62 0.43 1.56
CA TRP A 18 -17.16 0.48 1.31
C TRP A 18 -16.75 1.21 0.02
N HIS A 19 -17.62 1.19 -0.99
CA HIS A 19 -17.41 1.79 -2.31
C HIS A 19 -17.77 3.29 -2.35
N ILE A 20 -18.43 3.81 -1.32
CA ILE A 20 -18.81 5.22 -1.22
C ILE A 20 -17.57 5.98 -0.74
N LYS A 21 -16.96 6.79 -1.62
CA LYS A 21 -15.71 7.52 -1.39
C LYS A 21 -15.82 8.69 -0.39
N GLN A 22 -16.37 8.44 0.79
CA GLN A 22 -16.60 9.39 1.89
C GLN A 22 -16.19 8.79 3.23
N GLY A 23 -16.01 9.63 4.26
CA GLY A 23 -15.63 9.19 5.60
C GLY A 23 -14.34 8.37 5.60
N LYS A 24 -14.38 7.16 6.18
CA LYS A 24 -13.27 6.18 6.19
C LYS A 24 -12.76 5.85 4.77
N TRP A 25 -13.64 5.89 3.77
CA TRP A 25 -13.34 5.50 2.40
C TRP A 25 -12.96 6.68 1.48
N ALA A 26 -12.92 7.90 2.02
CA ALA A 26 -12.57 9.10 1.27
C ALA A 26 -11.15 9.00 0.68
N PRO A 27 -10.92 9.56 -0.52
CA PRO A 27 -9.61 9.60 -1.16
C PRO A 27 -8.75 10.73 -0.57
N ALA A 28 -8.73 10.88 0.75
CA ALA A 28 -7.95 11.88 1.46
C ALA A 28 -6.65 11.26 1.99
N ALA A 29 -5.54 12.01 1.94
CA ALA A 29 -4.21 11.53 2.32
C ALA A 29 -4.22 10.87 3.70
N GLY A 30 -4.79 11.54 4.71
CA GLY A 30 -4.90 11.00 6.07
C GLY A 30 -5.71 9.69 6.14
N ARG A 31 -6.81 9.58 5.38
CA ARG A 31 -7.65 8.36 5.35
C ARG A 31 -6.96 7.21 4.61
N LEU A 32 -6.24 7.51 3.54
CA LEU A 32 -5.46 6.52 2.80
C LEU A 32 -4.33 5.93 3.66
N LEU A 33 -3.59 6.78 4.39
CA LEU A 33 -2.56 6.37 5.33
C LEU A 33 -3.14 5.53 6.48
N GLU A 34 -4.26 5.94 7.07
CA GLU A 34 -4.95 5.22 8.13
C GLU A 34 -5.39 3.82 7.67
N ARG A 35 -6.01 3.70 6.49
CA ARG A 35 -6.40 2.39 5.93
C ARG A 35 -5.21 1.50 5.63
N ALA A 36 -4.12 2.07 5.11
CA ALA A 36 -2.91 1.30 4.84
C ALA A 36 -2.28 0.76 6.13
N GLN A 37 -2.31 1.55 7.21
CA GLN A 37 -1.87 1.10 8.53
C GLN A 37 -2.74 -0.04 9.06
N LEU A 38 -4.07 0.11 9.04
CA LEU A 38 -5.00 -0.94 9.45
C LEU A 38 -4.82 -2.22 8.63
N ALA A 39 -4.56 -2.10 7.32
CA ALA A 39 -4.29 -3.24 6.46
C ALA A 39 -2.98 -3.95 6.85
N ARG A 40 -1.90 -3.22 7.14
CA ARG A 40 -0.64 -3.82 7.63
C ARG A 40 -0.83 -4.54 8.96
N GLU A 41 -1.57 -3.94 9.90
CA GLU A 41 -1.89 -4.54 11.20
C GLU A 41 -2.70 -5.82 11.06
N TRP A 42 -3.72 -5.81 10.20
CA TRP A 42 -4.51 -7.02 9.94
C TRP A 42 -3.68 -8.11 9.27
N LEU A 43 -2.86 -7.75 8.26
CA LEU A 43 -2.01 -8.69 7.54
C LEU A 43 -0.92 -9.29 8.45
N SER A 44 -0.35 -8.51 9.38
CA SER A 44 0.70 -9.02 10.28
C SER A 44 0.19 -9.99 11.34
N GLN A 45 -1.13 -10.02 11.59
CA GLN A 45 -1.78 -10.93 12.55
C GLN A 45 -2.24 -12.25 11.91
N ARG A 46 -2.07 -12.37 10.59
CA ARG A 46 -2.46 -13.56 9.84
C ARG A 46 -1.57 -14.77 10.20
N PRO A 47 -2.15 -15.97 10.37
CA PRO A 47 -1.38 -17.19 10.63
C PRO A 47 -0.65 -17.72 9.37
N GLU A 48 -1.01 -17.24 8.18
CA GLU A 48 -0.40 -17.64 6.92
C GLU A 48 1.07 -17.23 6.84
N LYS A 49 1.94 -18.13 6.35
CA LYS A 49 3.38 -17.85 6.17
C LYS A 49 3.66 -16.88 5.03
N GLU A 50 2.87 -16.99 3.96
CA GLU A 50 3.01 -16.21 2.73
C GLU A 50 1.62 -15.68 2.38
N ILE A 51 1.53 -14.37 2.11
CA ILE A 51 0.28 -13.69 1.81
C ILE A 51 0.43 -12.95 0.49
N VAL A 52 -0.46 -13.23 -0.46
CA VAL A 52 -0.51 -12.50 -1.73
C VAL A 52 -1.58 -11.41 -1.62
N VAL A 53 -1.17 -10.17 -1.82
CA VAL A 53 -2.07 -9.02 -1.86
C VAL A 53 -2.18 -8.53 -3.30
N VAL A 54 -3.39 -8.54 -3.85
CA VAL A 54 -3.69 -7.98 -5.17
C VAL A 54 -4.39 -6.64 -4.99
N SER A 55 -3.81 -5.58 -5.54
CA SER A 55 -4.31 -4.21 -5.36
C SER A 55 -3.92 -3.32 -6.54
N HIS A 56 -4.34 -2.05 -6.50
CA HIS A 56 -3.97 -1.05 -7.49
C HIS A 56 -2.68 -0.33 -7.08
N GLY A 57 -1.85 -0.01 -8.07
CA GLY A 57 -0.54 0.65 -7.88
C GLY A 57 -0.59 1.90 -7.01
N CYS A 58 -1.58 2.79 -7.21
CA CYS A 58 -1.71 3.99 -6.40
C CYS A 58 -1.89 3.69 -4.90
N PHE A 59 -2.68 2.67 -4.54
CA PHE A 59 -2.88 2.30 -3.14
C PHE A 59 -1.69 1.51 -2.57
N LEU A 60 -0.99 0.74 -3.41
CA LEU A 60 0.20 -0.01 -3.00
C LEU A 60 1.29 0.92 -2.43
N HIS A 61 1.46 2.14 -2.96
CA HIS A 61 2.37 3.13 -2.37
C HIS A 61 2.06 3.43 -0.89
N PHE A 62 0.79 3.55 -0.51
CA PHE A 62 0.40 3.72 0.89
C PHE A 62 0.62 2.45 1.72
N LEU A 63 0.31 1.28 1.14
CA LEU A 63 0.43 -0.01 1.82
C LEU A 63 1.88 -0.37 2.13
N THR A 64 2.77 -0.19 1.15
CA THR A 64 4.18 -0.61 1.25
C THR A 64 5.12 0.51 1.70
N ASP A 65 4.63 1.75 1.78
CA ASP A 65 5.43 2.95 2.03
C ASP A 65 6.62 3.13 1.06
N ASP A 66 6.50 2.56 -0.15
CA ASP A 66 7.44 2.77 -1.24
C ASP A 66 6.92 3.92 -2.09
N TRP A 67 7.56 5.09 -2.02
CA TRP A 67 7.17 6.30 -2.75
C TRP A 67 8.13 6.65 -3.89
N VAL A 68 9.07 5.75 -4.20
CA VAL A 68 10.02 5.95 -5.29
C VAL A 68 9.24 6.05 -6.61
N ASN A 69 9.54 7.11 -7.38
CA ASN A 69 8.91 7.43 -8.67
C ASN A 69 7.37 7.53 -8.68
N ALA A 70 6.73 7.77 -7.52
CA ALA A 70 5.27 7.86 -7.41
C ALA A 70 4.66 9.10 -8.10
N ASP A 71 5.48 10.07 -8.49
CA ASP A 71 5.12 11.32 -9.19
C ASP A 71 5.36 11.22 -10.70
N ASN A 72 4.86 10.15 -11.31
CA ASN A 72 4.88 9.98 -12.76
C ASN A 72 3.48 10.16 -13.39
N LEU A 73 3.40 10.15 -14.73
CA LEU A 73 2.16 10.33 -15.50
C LEU A 73 1.06 9.31 -15.17
N HIS A 74 1.43 8.14 -14.66
CA HIS A 74 0.52 7.06 -14.29
C HIS A 74 0.19 7.08 -12.79
N VAL A 75 0.78 7.99 -12.01
CA VAL A 75 0.56 8.13 -10.57
C VAL A 75 0.88 6.83 -9.82
N THR A 76 1.77 6.02 -10.41
CA THR A 76 2.31 4.81 -9.78
C THR A 76 3.54 4.28 -10.50
N ASP A 77 4.51 3.76 -9.75
CA ASP A 77 5.71 3.06 -10.27
C ASP A 77 5.47 1.55 -10.47
N TRP A 78 4.26 1.05 -10.17
CA TRP A 78 3.93 -0.36 -10.31
C TRP A 78 3.52 -0.69 -11.74
N ALA A 79 4.21 -1.65 -12.38
CA ALA A 79 3.79 -2.18 -13.67
C ALA A 79 2.57 -3.10 -13.54
N ASN A 80 1.86 -3.33 -14.66
CA ASN A 80 0.71 -4.23 -14.68
C ASN A 80 1.16 -5.66 -14.30
N ALA A 81 0.48 -6.26 -13.32
CA ALA A 81 0.81 -7.57 -12.76
C ALA A 81 2.26 -7.72 -12.24
N GLU A 82 2.90 -6.60 -11.86
CA GLU A 82 4.20 -6.63 -11.20
C GLU A 82 4.11 -7.31 -9.83
N VAL A 83 5.11 -8.13 -9.51
CA VAL A 83 5.25 -8.79 -8.21
C VAL A 83 6.45 -8.22 -7.48
N ARG A 84 6.19 -7.65 -6.31
CA ARG A 84 7.21 -7.24 -5.34
C ARG A 84 7.02 -8.03 -4.04
N SER A 85 8.11 -8.33 -3.36
CA SER A 85 8.13 -9.13 -2.13
C SER A 85 8.49 -8.24 -0.95
N PHE A 86 7.80 -8.40 0.17
CA PHE A 86 8.01 -7.63 1.40
C PHE A 86 8.03 -8.54 2.61
N ALA A 87 8.83 -8.18 3.61
CA ALA A 87 8.82 -8.78 4.93
C ALA A 87 8.19 -7.81 5.95
N PHE A 88 7.47 -8.35 6.92
CA PHE A 88 7.02 -7.58 8.07
C PHE A 88 8.21 -7.28 8.99
N VAL A 89 8.32 -6.03 9.38
CA VAL A 89 9.26 -5.54 10.40
C VAL A 89 8.47 -4.72 11.40
N HIS A 90 8.96 -4.58 12.63
CA HIS A 90 8.30 -3.77 13.65
C HIS A 90 9.09 -2.47 13.87
N GLU A 91 8.43 -1.34 13.65
CA GLU A 91 8.94 -0.02 13.97
C GLU A 91 7.98 0.64 14.95
N ASP A 92 8.47 1.05 16.12
CA ASP A 92 7.66 1.64 17.20
C ASP A 92 6.40 0.81 17.53
N GLU A 93 6.56 -0.51 17.69
CA GLU A 93 5.47 -1.48 17.94
C GLU A 93 4.44 -1.61 16.81
N ARG A 94 4.68 -1.01 15.64
CA ARG A 94 3.78 -1.09 14.48
C ARG A 94 4.39 -1.93 13.35
N PRO A 95 3.59 -2.78 12.69
CA PRO A 95 4.06 -3.53 11.54
C PRO A 95 4.26 -2.60 10.35
N VAL A 96 5.45 -2.64 9.78
CA VAL A 96 5.83 -2.02 8.52
C VAL A 96 6.23 -3.08 7.51
N LEU A 97 6.10 -2.75 6.22
CA LEU A 97 6.56 -3.62 5.13
C LEU A 97 7.93 -3.11 4.66
N CYS A 98 8.93 -3.99 4.68
CA CYS A 98 10.23 -3.72 4.09
C CYS A 98 10.38 -4.60 2.85
N GLU A 99 10.64 -3.97 1.69
CA GLU A 99 10.86 -4.71 0.45
C GLU A 99 12.09 -5.61 0.58
N THR A 100 12.00 -6.87 0.14
CA THR A 100 13.13 -7.79 0.24
C THR A 100 14.23 -7.41 -0.75
N ILE A 101 15.47 -7.78 -0.44
CA ILE A 101 16.63 -7.51 -1.30
C ILE A 101 16.41 -8.09 -2.70
N GLU A 102 15.91 -9.32 -2.80
CA GLU A 102 15.67 -9.99 -4.08
C GLU A 102 14.62 -9.26 -4.92
N SER A 103 13.61 -8.66 -4.28
CA SER A 103 12.61 -7.83 -4.97
C SER A 103 13.23 -6.56 -5.54
N ARG A 104 14.08 -5.89 -4.75
CA ARG A 104 14.79 -4.67 -5.17
C ARG A 104 15.76 -4.93 -6.32
N GLU A 105 16.53 -6.01 -6.24
CA GLU A 105 17.46 -6.43 -7.29
C GLU A 105 16.73 -6.71 -8.61
N ARG A 106 15.57 -7.39 -8.57
CA ARG A 106 14.74 -7.63 -9.76
C ARG A 106 14.26 -6.33 -10.44
N ARG A 107 14.09 -5.26 -9.65
CA ARG A 107 13.72 -3.92 -10.14
C ARG A 107 14.92 -3.07 -10.55
N GLY A 108 16.15 -3.57 -10.41
CA GLY A 108 17.37 -2.82 -10.68
C GLY A 108 17.65 -1.71 -9.66
N LEU A 109 17.14 -1.85 -8.43
CA LEU A 109 17.40 -0.92 -7.33
C LEU A 109 18.56 -1.40 -6.45
N GLU A 110 19.20 -0.46 -5.76
CA GLU A 110 20.21 -0.77 -4.75
C GLU A 110 19.63 -1.68 -3.64
N PRO A 111 20.38 -2.71 -3.18
CA PRO A 111 19.93 -3.63 -2.12
C PRO A 111 19.53 -2.93 -0.81
N VAL A 112 20.16 -1.79 -0.54
CA VAL A 112 19.91 -1.00 0.68
C VAL A 112 18.61 -0.21 0.53
N ALA A 113 17.65 -0.47 1.41
CA ALA A 113 16.42 0.30 1.50
C ALA A 113 16.65 1.70 2.09
N LEU A 114 15.74 2.63 1.79
CA LEU A 114 15.75 3.97 2.37
C LEU A 114 15.58 3.92 3.89
N THR A 115 16.22 4.84 4.61
CA THR A 115 16.00 5.01 6.05
C THR A 115 14.59 5.52 6.34
N LYS A 116 14.12 5.34 7.57
CA LYS A 116 12.81 5.86 8.02
C LYS A 116 12.64 7.36 7.74
N GLU A 117 13.67 8.15 8.01
CA GLU A 117 13.64 9.60 7.75
C GLU A 117 13.55 9.92 6.25
N GLN A 118 14.31 9.20 5.42
CA GLN A 118 14.26 9.35 3.97
C GLN A 118 12.88 8.97 3.41
N ARG A 119 12.31 7.84 3.87
CA ARG A 119 10.94 7.42 3.49
C ARG A 119 9.90 8.46 3.88
N LEU A 120 9.96 8.97 5.12
CA LEU A 120 9.01 9.98 5.61
C LEU A 120 9.08 11.27 4.78
N LYS A 121 10.29 11.77 4.50
CA LYS A 121 10.48 12.96 3.67
C LYS A 121 9.94 12.76 2.25
N LEU A 122 10.21 11.58 1.67
CA LEU A 122 9.73 11.23 0.34
C LEU A 122 8.20 11.14 0.33
N GLN A 123 7.59 10.42 1.27
CA GLN A 123 6.15 10.31 1.45
C GLN A 123 5.50 11.71 1.52
N GLN A 124 5.99 12.58 2.41
CA GLN A 124 5.43 13.94 2.56
C GLN A 124 5.47 14.73 1.25
N THR A 125 6.60 14.65 0.54
CA THR A 125 6.77 15.35 -0.73
C THR A 125 5.80 14.81 -1.79
N LYS A 126 5.68 13.48 -1.92
CA LYS A 126 4.78 12.87 -2.91
C LYS A 126 3.30 13.09 -2.59
N LEU A 127 2.91 13.04 -1.31
CA LEU A 127 1.55 13.36 -0.89
C LEU A 127 1.19 14.80 -1.24
N GLN A 128 2.10 15.75 -0.99
CA GLN A 128 1.90 17.15 -1.36
C GLN A 128 1.72 17.30 -2.88
N THR A 129 2.59 16.69 -3.69
CA THR A 129 2.47 16.69 -5.16
C THR A 129 1.14 16.09 -5.62
N TRP A 130 0.70 14.97 -5.04
CA TRP A 130 -0.56 14.32 -5.40
C TRP A 130 -1.79 15.14 -5.01
N ILE A 131 -1.73 15.89 -3.91
CA ILE A 131 -2.76 16.86 -3.53
C ILE A 131 -2.83 18.00 -4.55
N GLU A 132 -1.67 18.57 -4.92
CA GLU A 132 -1.59 19.64 -5.92
C GLU A 132 -2.09 19.21 -7.30
N TRP A 133 -1.87 17.95 -7.68
CA TRP A 133 -2.36 17.37 -8.93
C TRP A 133 -3.84 16.93 -8.85
N GLY A 134 -4.47 17.00 -7.68
CA GLY A 134 -5.86 16.57 -7.48
C GLY A 134 -6.06 15.06 -7.54
N VAL A 135 -5.00 14.26 -7.38
CA VAL A 135 -5.08 12.80 -7.30
C VAL A 135 -5.78 12.36 -6.00
N ILE A 136 -5.43 13.03 -4.90
CA ILE A 136 -5.98 12.80 -3.57
C ILE A 136 -6.37 14.14 -2.94
N LEU A 137 -7.23 14.08 -1.93
CA LEU A 137 -7.58 15.23 -1.08
C LEU A 137 -6.56 15.36 0.06
N ALA A 138 -6.43 16.57 0.60
CA ALA A 138 -5.68 16.82 1.83
C ALA A 138 -6.29 16.07 3.03
#